data_AF-A0A535BSF3-F1
#
_entry.id   AF-A0A535BSF3-F1
#
_cell.length_a   1.000
_cell.length_b   1.000
_cell.length_c   1.000
_cell.angle_alpha   90.00
_cell.angle_beta   90.00
_cell.angle_gamma   90.00
#
_symmetry.space_group_name_H-M   'P 1'
#
loop_
_entity.id
_entity.type
_entity.pdbx_description
1 polymer ?
#
loop_
_entity_poly.entity_id
_entity_poly.type
_entity_poly.pdbx_seq_one_letter_code
_entity_poly.pdbx_strand_id
1 'polypeptide(L)'
;MSKRTLTAVFPGARVDGPALIGPGAKVRAGAWVNGPAVVGAYTTVDSGVKISNSIIWDHSYIGLNSRLRGAVVCRSVTVKNGCLLEEGSVIGSDVTIGSGSTVNANVRIWPNKEVEPGAVVHESIIWAGSWKRGLFSSYGLTGLINIEITPEFASRLGAAIGALTTKGTEIAFSRDYTRSARMIGRALMSGMISSGTNVIDLSVLPAPIGRYWSRHNHMSAVHVQTSPVDPRSADVRIFDDHGLDVDKRSERKLEGLFFREDIRRVSHYEMGRITRRDQQTERYLEDLIAKLDLESVRGAAFKVVIDYNNGAAAMVLPQILRELNCAVIPLNAAPAEIVMEQDDPTFQAHLQEIGVITSAVKAKLGVFIDSPGERCFIVDETGTVLSHDAAFAVLTRLALTGKPGMVLGPASASLAFSMIAEQLGSRFVPTKITPGAVLRAAQHAETVLASDSVGGYCWPDFAVSFDSIFTIARVLELLAKTGMTLGSLRSRIPEVAHRTAVEFCPWEVKGRVMRTMMERHLKDRVDLTDGVKVFVDDGWVLVAPDADRPEYYVIASTTDAGHSDRLVEEYSQLVRSVVAEAAPQAEAVVET
;
A
#
# COMPACT_ATOMS: atom_id res chain seq x y z
N MET A 1 19.80 56.35 8.16
CA MET A 1 19.32 56.24 9.55
C MET A 1 19.10 54.77 9.89
N SER A 2 20.02 54.18 10.66
CA SER A 2 19.95 52.79 11.10
C SER A 2 18.88 52.66 12.19
N LYS A 3 17.73 52.03 11.86
CA LYS A 3 16.75 51.60 12.86
C LYS A 3 17.40 50.48 13.68
N ARG A 4 18.04 50.82 14.81
CA ARG A 4 18.47 49.84 15.82
C ARG A 4 17.26 48.98 16.18
N THR A 5 17.29 47.71 15.83
CA THR A 5 16.25 46.74 16.22
C THR A 5 16.38 46.52 17.73
N LEU A 6 15.54 47.19 18.52
CA LEU A 6 15.58 47.11 19.98
C LEU A 6 15.13 45.72 20.44
N THR A 7 15.99 45.04 21.19
CA THR A 7 15.62 43.86 22.00
C THR A 7 14.59 44.29 23.05
N ALA A 8 13.53 43.50 23.23
CA ALA A 8 12.43 43.82 24.15
C ALA A 8 12.29 42.71 25.21
N VAL A 9 12.72 43.00 26.43
CA VAL A 9 12.45 42.17 27.62
C VAL A 9 11.32 42.85 28.39
N PHE A 10 10.17 42.18 28.47
CA PHE A 10 8.95 42.77 29.03
C PHE A 10 8.97 42.75 30.58
N PRO A 11 8.29 43.71 31.24
CA PRO A 11 8.14 43.70 32.70
C PRO A 11 7.58 42.37 33.20
N GLY A 12 8.24 41.75 34.18
CA GLY A 12 7.88 40.43 34.71
C GLY A 12 8.58 39.24 34.05
N ALA A 13 9.42 39.45 33.02
CA ALA A 13 10.39 38.45 32.57
C ALA A 13 11.61 38.43 33.50
N ARG A 14 12.15 37.23 33.76
CA ARG A 14 13.34 37.02 34.59
C ARG A 14 14.48 36.47 33.75
N VAL A 15 15.65 37.11 33.80
CA VAL A 15 16.87 36.67 33.11
C VAL A 15 17.98 36.57 34.14
N ASP A 16 18.35 35.35 34.52
CA ASP A 16 19.42 35.05 35.47
C ASP A 16 20.67 34.60 34.69
N GLY A 17 21.81 35.27 34.93
CA GLY A 17 23.03 35.07 34.14
C GLY A 17 23.84 33.81 34.52
N PRO A 18 24.78 33.40 33.65
CA PRO A 18 25.18 34.06 32.41
C PRO A 18 24.17 33.81 31.26
N ALA A 19 23.61 34.87 30.67
CA ALA A 19 22.62 34.78 29.61
C ALA A 19 22.85 35.84 28.54
N LEU A 20 22.77 35.45 27.25
CA LEU A 20 22.89 36.33 26.11
C LEU A 20 21.55 36.44 25.38
N ILE A 21 21.03 37.66 25.25
CA ILE A 21 19.79 37.93 24.49
C ILE A 21 20.14 38.77 23.25
N GLY A 22 19.84 38.23 22.08
CA GLY A 22 20.19 38.81 20.79
C GLY A 22 19.37 40.04 20.41
N PRO A 23 19.84 40.81 19.40
CA PRO A 23 19.14 41.99 18.90
C PRO A 23 17.75 41.63 18.35
N GLY A 24 16.73 42.43 18.70
CA GLY A 24 15.36 42.21 18.23
C GLY A 24 14.63 41.01 18.83
N ALA A 25 15.26 40.26 19.74
CA ALA A 25 14.58 39.20 20.49
C ALA A 25 13.52 39.79 21.43
N LYS A 26 12.43 39.04 21.63
CA LYS A 26 11.30 39.42 22.48
C LYS A 26 11.13 38.38 23.58
N VAL A 27 11.33 38.77 24.84
CA VAL A 27 11.12 37.89 26.00
C VAL A 27 9.94 38.41 26.80
N ARG A 28 8.81 37.68 26.77
CA ARG A 28 7.54 38.13 27.34
C ARG A 28 7.46 37.95 28.86
N ALA A 29 6.48 38.63 29.47
CA ALA A 29 6.23 38.58 30.91
C ALA A 29 6.03 37.14 31.40
N GLY A 30 6.64 36.80 32.55
CA GLY A 30 6.59 35.46 33.14
C GLY A 30 7.54 34.44 32.53
N ALA A 31 8.28 34.78 31.46
CA ALA A 31 9.36 33.94 30.98
C ALA A 31 10.56 33.98 31.93
N TRP A 32 11.23 32.85 32.12
CA TRP A 32 12.43 32.73 32.94
C TRP A 32 13.56 32.12 32.12
N VAL A 33 14.58 32.91 31.84
CA VAL A 33 15.83 32.49 31.20
C VAL A 33 16.88 32.34 32.28
N ASN A 34 17.29 31.11 32.57
CA ASN A 34 18.29 30.77 33.58
C ASN A 34 19.58 30.27 32.91
N GLY A 35 20.69 30.94 33.18
CA GLY A 35 21.97 30.69 32.54
C GLY A 35 22.68 29.39 32.95
N PRO A 36 23.64 28.90 32.15
CA PRO A 36 24.11 29.45 30.87
C PRO A 36 23.08 29.34 29.74
N ALA A 37 22.65 30.44 29.14
CA ALA A 37 21.62 30.43 28.09
C ALA A 37 21.86 31.46 27.00
N VAL A 38 21.45 31.13 25.77
CA VAL A 38 21.50 32.04 24.62
C VAL A 38 20.14 32.09 23.94
N VAL A 39 19.64 33.30 23.70
CA VAL A 39 18.45 33.57 22.89
C VAL A 39 18.87 34.41 21.69
N GLY A 40 18.83 33.83 20.50
CA GLY A 40 19.29 34.45 19.25
C GLY A 40 18.45 35.65 18.82
N ALA A 41 18.94 36.36 17.80
CA ALA A 41 18.29 37.55 17.25
C ALA A 41 16.89 37.24 16.70
N TYR A 42 15.96 38.21 16.82
CA TYR A 42 14.57 38.09 16.32
C TYR A 42 13.77 36.89 16.87
N THR A 43 14.26 36.23 17.92
CA THR A 43 13.58 35.11 18.57
C THR A 43 12.50 35.63 19.51
N THR A 44 11.36 34.95 19.54
CA THR A 44 10.29 35.26 20.51
C THR A 44 10.19 34.13 21.54
N VAL A 45 10.29 34.51 22.82
CA VAL A 45 10.06 33.66 23.98
C VAL A 45 8.76 34.11 24.64
N ASP A 46 7.74 33.26 24.58
CA ASP A 46 6.39 33.59 25.07
C ASP A 46 6.25 33.47 26.60
N SER A 47 5.10 33.89 27.12
CA SER A 47 4.83 33.91 28.56
C SER A 47 4.89 32.53 29.22
N GLY A 48 5.43 32.48 30.43
CA GLY A 48 5.53 31.27 31.24
C GLY A 48 6.61 30.27 30.79
N VAL A 49 7.38 30.59 29.74
CA VAL A 49 8.47 29.74 29.24
C VAL A 49 9.61 29.68 30.25
N LYS A 50 10.18 28.49 30.45
CA LYS A 50 11.39 28.30 31.27
C LYS A 50 12.52 27.75 30.42
N ILE A 51 13.62 28.49 30.35
CA ILE A 51 14.83 28.12 29.60
C ILE A 51 15.95 27.96 30.61
N SER A 52 16.65 26.82 30.57
CA SER A 52 17.76 26.50 31.45
C SER A 52 18.83 25.74 30.69
N ASN A 53 20.08 26.21 30.74
CA ASN A 53 21.23 25.56 30.08
C ASN A 53 21.06 25.36 28.57
N SER A 54 20.29 26.21 27.88
CA SER A 54 19.90 25.99 26.48
C SER A 54 20.38 27.09 25.55
N ILE A 55 20.58 26.72 24.29
CA ILE A 55 20.97 27.62 23.21
C ILE A 55 19.83 27.66 22.20
N ILE A 56 19.30 28.86 21.93
CA ILE A 56 18.25 29.08 20.94
C ILE A 56 18.81 30.04 19.88
N TRP A 57 18.81 29.63 18.63
CA TRP A 57 19.33 30.43 17.52
C TRP A 57 18.26 31.37 16.96
N ASP A 58 18.70 32.24 16.05
CA ASP A 58 17.92 33.33 15.51
C ASP A 58 16.58 32.90 14.87
N HIS A 59 15.62 33.83 14.83
CA HIS A 59 14.33 33.66 14.15
C HIS A 59 13.47 32.51 14.67
N SER A 60 13.69 32.05 15.90
CA SER A 60 12.92 30.96 16.48
C SER A 60 11.72 31.48 17.28
N TYR A 61 10.70 30.64 17.44
CA TYR A 61 9.55 30.90 18.29
C TYR A 61 9.43 29.82 19.37
N ILE A 62 9.35 30.24 20.64
CA ILE A 62 9.12 29.34 21.78
C ILE A 62 7.77 29.67 22.40
N GLY A 63 6.81 28.77 22.22
CA GLY A 63 5.42 28.92 22.63
C GLY A 63 5.18 28.87 24.13
N LEU A 64 3.98 29.29 24.53
CA LEU A 64 3.54 29.49 25.90
C LEU A 64 3.78 28.26 26.79
N ASN A 65 4.24 28.50 28.02
CA ASN A 65 4.45 27.46 29.05
C ASN A 65 5.42 26.32 28.67
N SER A 66 6.22 26.47 27.61
CA SER A 66 7.21 25.48 27.21
C SER A 66 8.44 25.48 28.13
N ARG A 67 9.13 24.34 28.25
CA ARG A 67 10.30 24.15 29.11
C ARG A 67 11.46 23.58 28.29
N LEU A 68 12.59 24.27 28.32
CA LEU A 68 13.82 23.85 27.64
C LEU A 68 14.93 23.66 28.69
N ARG A 69 15.50 22.46 28.72
CA ARG A 69 16.57 22.07 29.64
C ARG A 69 17.73 21.50 28.86
N GLY A 70 18.89 22.16 28.82
CA GLY A 70 20.07 21.60 28.15
C GLY A 70 19.88 21.40 26.64
N ALA A 71 18.98 22.14 25.99
CA ALA A 71 18.55 21.90 24.62
C ALA A 71 19.22 22.87 23.64
N VAL A 72 19.49 22.40 22.42
CA VAL A 72 19.98 23.23 21.31
C VAL A 72 18.87 23.36 20.28
N VAL A 73 18.38 24.58 20.09
CA VAL A 73 17.36 24.93 19.10
C VAL A 73 18.03 25.76 18.00
N CYS A 74 18.12 25.21 16.79
CA CYS A 74 18.70 25.87 15.63
C CYS A 74 17.77 26.96 15.06
N ARG A 75 18.13 27.52 13.89
CA ARG A 75 17.48 28.70 13.32
C ARG A 75 16.07 28.38 12.80
N SER A 76 15.16 29.36 12.88
CA SER A 76 13.79 29.26 12.30
C SER A 76 12.95 28.11 12.87
N VAL A 77 13.23 27.67 14.10
CA VAL A 77 12.48 26.60 14.74
C VAL A 77 11.22 27.16 15.39
N THR A 78 10.09 26.49 15.17
CA THR A 78 8.82 26.81 15.84
C THR A 78 8.50 25.75 16.87
N VAL A 79 8.68 26.07 18.15
CA VAL A 79 8.21 25.24 19.27
C VAL A 79 6.83 25.76 19.67
N LYS A 80 5.76 24.99 19.46
CA LYS A 80 4.40 25.37 19.84
C LYS A 80 4.21 25.28 21.38
N ASN A 81 2.98 25.45 21.86
CA ASN A 81 2.70 25.65 23.28
C ASN A 81 2.87 24.38 24.11
N GLY A 82 3.37 24.51 25.34
CA GLY A 82 3.41 23.43 26.33
C GLY A 82 4.42 22.32 26.06
N CYS A 83 5.46 22.59 25.27
CA CYS A 83 6.46 21.58 24.90
C CYS A 83 7.54 21.42 25.96
N LEU A 84 8.16 20.23 26.00
CA LEU A 84 9.28 19.90 26.87
C LEU A 84 10.47 19.42 26.04
N LEU A 85 11.59 20.15 26.07
CA LEU A 85 12.85 19.73 25.45
C LEU A 85 13.87 19.41 26.56
N GLU A 86 14.27 18.14 26.65
CA GLU A 86 15.19 17.63 27.66
C GLU A 86 16.66 17.72 27.24
N GLU A 87 17.55 17.41 28.19
CA GLU A 87 18.99 17.64 28.09
C GLU A 87 19.66 16.94 26.91
N GLY A 88 20.49 17.66 26.16
CA GLY A 88 21.21 17.13 25.01
C GLY A 88 20.33 16.97 23.76
N SER A 89 19.07 17.40 23.80
CA SER A 89 18.23 17.45 22.60
C SER A 89 18.73 18.52 21.61
N VAL A 90 18.72 18.20 20.32
CA VAL A 90 19.14 19.10 19.23
C VAL A 90 18.02 19.18 18.20
N ILE A 91 17.48 20.37 17.99
CA ILE A 91 16.42 20.64 17.02
C ILE A 91 17.01 21.39 15.84
N GLY A 92 17.06 20.74 14.68
CA GLY A 92 17.59 21.27 13.43
C GLY A 92 16.76 22.44 12.90
N SER A 93 17.33 23.19 11.95
CA SER A 93 16.69 24.39 11.40
C SER A 93 15.36 24.09 10.71
N ASP A 94 14.44 25.05 10.72
CA ASP A 94 13.16 24.95 10.00
C ASP A 94 12.30 23.74 10.47
N VAL A 95 12.43 23.37 11.75
CA VAL A 95 11.62 22.34 12.39
C VAL A 95 10.42 22.95 13.10
N THR A 96 9.26 22.31 13.00
CA THR A 96 8.07 22.65 13.79
C THR A 96 7.81 21.56 14.83
N ILE A 97 7.79 21.93 16.11
CA ILE A 97 7.40 21.04 17.21
C ILE A 97 5.95 21.34 17.59
N GLY A 98 5.09 20.34 17.43
CA GLY A 98 3.67 20.36 17.79
C GLY A 98 3.41 20.69 19.25
N SER A 99 2.22 21.23 19.56
CA SER A 99 1.86 21.62 20.93
C SER A 99 1.84 20.42 21.87
N GLY A 100 2.35 20.57 23.09
CA GLY A 100 2.37 19.53 24.12
C GLY A 100 3.40 18.41 23.88
N SER A 101 4.27 18.55 22.88
CA SER A 101 5.22 17.50 22.53
C SER A 101 6.45 17.50 23.44
N THR A 102 7.01 16.32 23.67
CA THR A 102 8.20 16.10 24.50
C THR A 102 9.34 15.54 23.65
N VAL A 103 10.52 16.15 23.71
CA VAL A 103 11.75 15.63 23.09
C VAL A 103 12.67 15.17 24.20
N ASN A 104 12.96 13.88 24.23
CA ASN A 104 13.77 13.27 25.28
C ASN A 104 15.25 13.64 25.18
N ALA A 105 15.98 13.29 26.23
CA ALA A 105 17.40 13.56 26.32
C ALA A 105 18.19 12.93 25.15
N ASN A 106 19.19 13.65 24.64
CA ASN A 106 20.07 13.24 23.55
C ASN A 106 19.40 12.96 22.18
N VAL A 107 18.15 13.39 21.99
CA VAL A 107 17.42 13.23 20.73
C VAL A 107 17.78 14.34 19.73
N ARG A 108 18.07 13.96 18.48
CA ARG A 108 18.39 14.90 17.40
C ARG A 108 17.31 14.89 16.34
N ILE A 109 16.69 16.03 16.08
CA ILE A 109 15.74 16.23 14.98
C ILE A 109 16.48 16.98 13.88
N TRP A 110 16.60 16.41 12.69
CA TRP A 110 17.25 17.04 11.56
C TRP A 110 16.42 18.19 10.98
N PRO A 111 17.03 19.09 10.19
CA PRO A 111 16.32 20.22 9.61
C PRO A 111 15.12 19.82 8.74
N ASN A 112 14.16 20.74 8.58
CA ASN A 112 12.96 20.60 7.73
C ASN A 112 12.03 19.44 8.13
N LYS A 113 11.69 19.34 9.41
CA LYS A 113 10.84 18.28 9.96
C LYS A 113 9.66 18.85 10.75
N GLU A 114 8.56 18.11 10.80
CA GLU A 114 7.43 18.42 11.66
C GLU A 114 7.20 17.30 12.68
N VAL A 115 7.11 17.68 13.95
CA VAL A 115 6.71 16.79 15.05
C VAL A 115 5.25 17.07 15.34
N GLU A 116 4.41 16.03 15.29
CA GLU A 116 2.98 16.17 15.55
C GLU A 116 2.69 16.61 17.00
N PRO A 117 1.56 17.30 17.26
CA PRO A 117 1.13 17.68 18.60
C PRO A 117 0.98 16.48 19.55
N GLY A 118 1.46 16.62 20.79
CA GLY A 118 1.38 15.60 21.84
C GLY A 118 2.38 14.44 21.68
N ALA A 119 3.25 14.47 20.68
CA ALA A 119 4.22 13.41 20.44
C ALA A 119 5.32 13.37 21.52
N VAL A 120 5.77 12.17 21.88
CA VAL A 120 6.99 11.96 22.68
C VAL A 120 8.06 11.38 21.76
N VAL A 121 9.11 12.16 21.50
CA VAL A 121 10.21 11.79 20.61
C VAL A 121 11.30 11.11 21.43
N HIS A 122 11.41 9.79 21.29
CA HIS A 122 12.41 8.96 21.98
C HIS A 122 13.67 8.71 21.16
N GLU A 123 13.59 8.85 19.83
CA GLU A 123 14.69 8.55 18.90
C GLU A 123 14.95 9.74 17.97
N SER A 124 16.20 9.85 17.48
CA SER A 124 16.59 10.94 16.58
C SER A 124 15.88 10.84 15.22
N ILE A 125 15.25 11.93 14.78
CA ILE A 125 14.57 12.03 13.49
C ILE A 125 15.57 12.55 12.46
N ILE A 126 16.25 11.64 11.77
CA ILE A 126 17.35 11.98 10.85
C ILE A 126 16.86 12.06 9.40
N TRP A 127 16.07 11.07 8.96
CA TRP A 127 15.76 10.90 7.53
C TRP A 127 14.25 10.98 7.19
N ALA A 128 13.36 10.55 8.08
CA ALA A 128 11.91 10.52 7.82
C ALA A 128 11.29 11.94 7.76
N GLY A 129 10.49 12.26 6.74
CA GLY A 129 9.77 13.54 6.61
C GLY A 129 8.57 13.68 7.56
N SER A 130 8.05 12.56 8.06
CA SER A 130 7.02 12.47 9.11
C SER A 130 7.14 11.10 9.79
N TRP A 131 6.76 11.01 11.06
CA TRP A 131 6.73 9.73 11.81
C TRP A 131 5.39 9.02 11.52
N LYS A 132 5.42 7.87 10.83
CA LYS A 132 4.20 7.11 10.50
C LYS A 132 3.61 6.44 11.76
N ARG A 133 2.28 6.36 11.82
CA ARG A 133 1.49 5.82 12.94
C ARG A 133 1.60 4.29 13.13
N GLY A 134 2.15 3.57 12.14
CA GLY A 134 2.28 2.10 12.12
C GLY A 134 3.24 1.60 11.02
N LEU A 135 3.50 0.30 11.00
CA LEU A 135 4.31 -0.39 9.97
C LEU A 135 3.46 -0.75 8.74
N PHE A 136 2.17 -1.01 8.92
CA PHE A 136 1.28 -1.49 7.87
C PHE A 136 0.39 -0.40 7.30
N SER A 137 0.24 -0.40 5.98
CA SER A 137 -0.78 0.33 5.22
C SER A 137 -1.89 -0.61 4.74
N SER A 138 -2.87 -0.11 3.99
CA SER A 138 -3.88 -0.96 3.33
C SER A 138 -3.28 -1.90 2.28
N TYR A 139 -2.09 -1.56 1.74
CA TYR A 139 -1.34 -2.35 0.75
C TYR A 139 -0.21 -3.20 1.36
N GLY A 140 -0.09 -3.22 2.69
CA GLY A 140 0.93 -3.98 3.41
C GLY A 140 2.09 -3.12 3.94
N LEU A 141 3.23 -3.75 4.20
CA LEU A 141 4.44 -3.10 4.71
C LEU A 141 5.31 -2.65 3.54
N THR A 142 5.26 -1.36 3.25
CA THR A 142 6.01 -0.72 2.16
C THR A 142 6.80 0.47 2.69
N GLY A 143 8.00 0.67 2.17
CA GLY A 143 8.78 1.88 2.48
C GLY A 143 9.96 2.11 1.56
N LEU A 144 10.44 3.35 1.55
CA LEU A 144 11.56 3.80 0.73
C LEU A 144 12.84 3.03 1.09
N ILE A 145 13.49 2.46 0.07
CA ILE A 145 14.71 1.68 0.21
C ILE A 145 15.85 2.57 0.72
N ASN A 146 16.58 2.12 1.74
CA ASN A 146 17.66 2.87 2.41
C ASN A 146 17.24 4.19 3.08
N ILE A 147 15.95 4.50 3.16
CA ILE A 147 15.43 5.68 3.89
C ILE A 147 14.51 5.22 5.01
N GLU A 148 13.48 4.43 4.69
CA GLU A 148 12.54 3.85 5.65
C GLU A 148 12.88 2.37 5.92
N ILE A 149 13.17 1.61 4.85
CA ILE A 149 13.61 0.21 4.94
C ILE A 149 15.13 0.15 4.74
N THR A 150 15.86 0.35 5.84
CA THR A 150 17.32 0.15 5.90
C THR A 150 17.66 -1.30 6.30
N PRO A 151 18.91 -1.76 6.11
CA PRO A 151 19.34 -3.08 6.61
C PRO A 151 19.13 -3.26 8.12
N GLU A 152 19.35 -2.22 8.93
CA GLU A 152 19.16 -2.26 10.38
C GLU A 152 17.67 -2.41 10.72
N PHE A 153 16.81 -1.63 10.07
CA PHE A 153 15.37 -1.74 10.18
C PHE A 153 14.88 -3.14 9.79
N ALA A 154 15.33 -3.64 8.64
CA ALA A 154 14.98 -4.95 8.11
C ALA A 154 15.44 -6.09 9.03
N SER A 155 16.62 -5.98 9.64
CA SER A 155 17.09 -6.95 10.63
C SER A 155 16.22 -6.96 11.90
N ARG A 156 15.87 -5.77 12.43
CA ARG A 156 14.96 -5.67 13.58
C ARG A 156 13.57 -6.21 13.24
N LEU A 157 13.06 -5.91 12.05
CA LEU A 157 11.78 -6.42 11.55
C LEU A 157 11.81 -7.94 11.44
N GLY A 158 12.88 -8.52 10.90
CA GLY A 158 13.07 -9.96 10.79
C GLY A 158 13.03 -10.65 12.15
N ALA A 159 13.69 -10.05 13.15
CA ALA A 159 13.67 -10.57 14.51
C ALA A 159 12.27 -10.50 15.14
N ALA A 160 11.52 -9.42 14.88
CA ALA A 160 10.13 -9.31 15.32
C ALA A 160 9.20 -10.33 14.61
N ILE A 161 9.40 -10.57 13.31
CA ILE A 161 8.67 -11.61 12.55
C ILE A 161 8.94 -13.00 13.15
N GLY A 162 10.21 -13.35 13.40
CA GLY A 162 10.53 -14.64 14.00
C GLY A 162 9.96 -14.80 15.43
N ALA A 163 9.92 -13.71 16.20
CA ALA A 163 9.30 -13.67 17.53
C ALA A 163 7.77 -13.82 17.52
N LEU A 164 7.08 -13.64 16.38
CA LEU A 164 5.64 -13.94 16.28
C LEU A 164 5.33 -15.42 16.48
N THR A 165 6.29 -16.28 16.11
CA THR A 165 6.19 -17.74 16.07
C THR A 165 6.93 -18.38 17.24
N THR A 166 6.66 -19.65 17.50
CA THR A 166 7.41 -20.42 18.50
C THR A 166 8.83 -20.68 18.02
N LYS A 167 9.77 -20.81 18.95
CA LYS A 167 11.16 -21.16 18.64
C LYS A 167 11.22 -22.47 17.83
N GLY A 168 12.05 -22.51 16.79
CA GLY A 168 12.23 -23.66 15.91
C GLY A 168 11.24 -23.75 14.76
N THR A 169 10.22 -22.88 14.71
CA THR A 169 9.30 -22.78 13.57
C THR A 169 10.07 -22.51 12.29
N GLU A 170 9.68 -23.17 11.19
CA GLU A 170 10.21 -22.90 9.86
C GLU A 170 9.36 -21.83 9.16
N ILE A 171 10.02 -20.84 8.58
CA ILE A 171 9.39 -19.80 7.76
C ILE A 171 10.03 -19.83 6.38
N ALA A 172 9.20 -19.89 5.34
CA ALA A 172 9.69 -19.77 3.96
C ALA A 172 10.12 -18.33 3.68
N PHE A 173 11.18 -18.17 2.90
CA PHE A 173 11.64 -16.85 2.48
C PHE A 173 11.84 -16.84 0.97
N SER A 174 11.26 -15.86 0.29
CA SER A 174 11.45 -15.64 -1.14
C SER A 174 11.63 -14.16 -1.42
N ARG A 175 12.12 -13.84 -2.62
CA ARG A 175 12.27 -12.45 -3.04
C ARG A 175 12.25 -12.31 -4.57
N ASP A 176 12.11 -11.09 -5.04
CA ASP A 176 12.38 -10.75 -6.44
C ASP A 176 13.90 -10.78 -6.76
N TYR A 177 14.23 -10.44 -8.02
CA TYR A 177 15.60 -10.50 -8.54
C TYR A 177 16.48 -9.29 -8.14
N THR A 178 15.87 -8.20 -7.66
CA THR A 178 16.52 -6.89 -7.51
C THR A 178 17.59 -6.84 -6.42
N ARG A 179 18.51 -5.86 -6.53
CA ARG A 179 19.57 -5.63 -5.53
C ARG A 179 19.01 -5.23 -4.16
N SER A 180 17.96 -4.42 -4.15
CA SER A 180 17.27 -3.95 -2.95
C SER A 180 16.66 -5.12 -2.19
N ALA A 181 15.87 -5.97 -2.86
CA ALA A 181 15.27 -7.14 -2.22
C ALA A 181 16.31 -8.15 -1.72
N ARG A 182 17.45 -8.29 -2.43
CA ARG A 182 18.57 -9.12 -1.99
C ARG A 182 19.19 -8.60 -0.69
N MET A 183 19.40 -7.28 -0.58
CA MET A 183 19.93 -6.64 0.63
C MET A 183 18.95 -6.77 1.80
N ILE A 184 17.69 -6.34 1.60
CA ILE A 184 16.63 -6.37 2.61
C ILE A 184 16.37 -7.79 3.07
N GLY A 185 16.30 -8.75 2.14
CA GLY A 185 16.05 -10.15 2.46
C GLY A 185 17.15 -10.78 3.32
N ARG A 186 18.42 -10.49 3.04
CA ARG A 186 19.53 -10.95 3.90
C ARG A 186 19.44 -10.40 5.32
N ALA A 187 19.07 -9.13 5.46
CA ALA A 187 18.89 -8.49 6.77
C ALA A 187 17.71 -9.12 7.53
N LEU A 188 16.56 -9.28 6.88
CA LEU A 188 15.38 -9.95 7.45
C LEU A 188 15.70 -11.37 7.92
N MET A 189 16.35 -12.18 7.08
CA MET A 189 16.71 -13.55 7.43
C MET A 189 17.66 -13.61 8.64
N SER A 190 18.65 -12.70 8.70
CA SER A 190 19.55 -12.56 9.86
C SER A 190 18.78 -12.25 11.15
N GLY A 191 17.82 -11.33 11.07
CA GLY A 191 16.91 -11.02 12.17
C GLY A 191 16.10 -12.24 12.63
N MET A 192 15.46 -12.94 11.68
CA MET A 192 14.61 -14.11 11.98
C MET A 192 15.37 -15.19 12.74
N ILE A 193 16.55 -15.58 12.27
CA ILE A 193 17.35 -16.62 12.94
C ILE A 193 17.85 -16.19 14.32
N SER A 194 18.06 -14.89 14.56
CA SER A 194 18.46 -14.35 15.87
C SER A 194 17.37 -14.49 16.95
N SER A 195 16.13 -14.74 16.53
CA SER A 195 14.98 -15.01 17.41
C SER A 195 14.67 -16.52 17.56
N GLY A 196 15.50 -17.38 16.96
CA GLY A 196 15.39 -18.84 17.02
C GLY A 196 14.46 -19.47 15.99
N THR A 197 14.08 -18.75 14.94
CA THR A 197 13.26 -19.25 13.82
C THR A 197 14.15 -19.82 12.72
N ASN A 198 13.76 -20.96 12.13
CA ASN A 198 14.46 -21.53 10.98
C ASN A 198 13.90 -20.91 9.69
N VAL A 199 14.78 -20.58 8.74
CA VAL A 199 14.41 -19.97 7.47
C VAL A 199 14.69 -20.95 6.34
N ILE A 200 13.68 -21.18 5.49
CA ILE A 200 13.82 -21.92 4.23
C ILE A 200 13.94 -20.91 3.10
N ASP A 201 15.16 -20.68 2.61
CA ASP A 201 15.44 -19.74 1.52
C ASP A 201 15.09 -20.36 0.16
N LEU A 202 13.96 -19.93 -0.41
CA LEU A 202 13.46 -20.27 -1.74
C LEU A 202 14.11 -19.44 -2.86
N SER A 203 15.04 -18.55 -2.51
CA SER A 203 15.78 -17.69 -3.43
C SER A 203 14.87 -16.75 -4.25
N VAL A 204 15.19 -16.56 -5.53
CA VAL A 204 14.41 -15.68 -6.42
C VAL A 204 13.21 -16.44 -6.95
N LEU A 205 12.01 -15.91 -6.69
CA LEU A 205 10.75 -16.42 -7.21
C LEU A 205 9.76 -15.28 -7.43
N PRO A 206 8.80 -15.43 -8.37
CA PRO A 206 7.57 -14.63 -8.37
C PRO A 206 6.83 -14.75 -7.03
N ALA A 207 6.18 -13.67 -6.59
CA ALA A 207 5.38 -13.65 -5.37
C ALA A 207 4.27 -14.73 -5.34
N PRO A 208 3.54 -15.03 -6.45
CA PRO A 208 2.52 -16.09 -6.45
C PRO A 208 3.08 -17.47 -6.09
N ILE A 209 4.31 -17.79 -6.52
CA ILE A 209 4.94 -19.09 -6.23
C ILE A 209 5.31 -19.17 -4.74
N GLY A 210 5.75 -18.06 -4.14
CA GLY A 210 5.96 -17.96 -2.70
C GLY A 210 4.68 -18.23 -1.90
N ARG A 211 3.54 -17.63 -2.32
CA ARG A 211 2.23 -17.86 -1.71
C ARG A 211 1.76 -19.31 -1.87
N TYR A 212 1.89 -19.86 -3.08
CA TYR A 212 1.59 -21.26 -3.36
C TYR A 212 2.39 -22.19 -2.45
N TRP A 213 3.69 -21.93 -2.30
CA TRP A 213 4.57 -22.75 -1.46
C TRP A 213 4.16 -22.70 0.02
N SER A 214 3.81 -21.50 0.52
CA SER A 214 3.24 -21.26 1.85
C SER A 214 2.03 -22.17 2.11
N ARG A 215 1.07 -22.15 1.19
CA ARG A 215 -0.17 -22.93 1.26
C ARG A 215 0.07 -24.44 1.14
N HIS A 216 0.89 -24.86 0.18
CA HIS A 216 1.14 -26.27 -0.11
C HIS A 216 1.86 -26.98 1.05
N ASN A 217 2.74 -26.27 1.75
CA ASN A 217 3.51 -26.81 2.87
C ASN A 217 2.93 -26.46 4.24
N HIS A 218 1.77 -25.80 4.30
CA HIS A 218 1.11 -25.36 5.54
C HIS A 218 2.05 -24.59 6.48
N MET A 219 2.74 -23.59 5.95
CA MET A 219 3.68 -22.79 6.72
C MET A 219 3.69 -21.34 6.28
N SER A 220 4.07 -20.44 7.19
CA SER A 220 4.18 -19.02 6.89
C SER A 220 5.35 -18.73 5.96
N ALA A 221 5.21 -17.68 5.16
CA ALA A 221 6.24 -17.24 4.24
C ALA A 221 6.44 -15.72 4.31
N VAL A 222 7.65 -15.27 4.00
CA VAL A 222 7.98 -13.86 3.80
C VAL A 222 8.47 -13.68 2.37
N HIS A 223 7.94 -12.67 1.69
CA HIS A 223 8.36 -12.29 0.34
C HIS A 223 8.83 -10.84 0.34
N VAL A 224 9.99 -10.58 -0.28
CA VAL A 224 10.52 -9.23 -0.44
C VAL A 224 10.62 -8.88 -1.91
N GLN A 225 10.07 -7.72 -2.27
CA GLN A 225 10.11 -7.24 -3.65
C GLN A 225 10.27 -5.72 -3.69
N THR A 226 10.69 -5.22 -4.84
CA THR A 226 10.55 -3.81 -5.18
C THR A 226 9.07 -3.51 -5.38
N SER A 227 8.61 -2.38 -4.85
CA SER A 227 7.19 -2.05 -4.89
C SER A 227 6.76 -1.81 -6.34
N PRO A 228 5.65 -2.42 -6.81
CA PRO A 228 5.16 -2.21 -8.18
C PRO A 228 4.59 -0.80 -8.39
N VAL A 229 4.36 -0.05 -7.31
CA VAL A 229 3.80 1.32 -7.35
C VAL A 229 4.91 2.39 -7.36
N ASP A 230 5.98 2.17 -6.60
CA ASP A 230 7.13 3.08 -6.54
C ASP A 230 8.44 2.26 -6.50
N PRO A 231 9.24 2.24 -7.58
CA PRO A 231 10.46 1.44 -7.62
C PRO A 231 11.56 1.91 -6.66
N ARG A 232 11.40 3.08 -6.02
CA ARG A 232 12.28 3.54 -4.92
C ARG A 232 11.92 2.90 -3.59
N SER A 233 10.77 2.22 -3.52
CA SER A 233 10.26 1.54 -2.33
C SER A 233 10.37 0.02 -2.47
N ALA A 234 10.39 -0.66 -1.33
CA ALA A 234 10.28 -2.12 -1.26
C ALA A 234 9.05 -2.52 -0.44
N ASP A 235 8.45 -3.64 -0.82
CA ASP A 235 7.38 -4.30 -0.07
C ASP A 235 7.97 -5.50 0.68
N VAL A 236 7.62 -5.63 1.96
CA VAL A 236 7.83 -6.85 2.74
C VAL A 236 6.46 -7.48 3.00
N ARG A 237 6.19 -8.59 2.33
CA ARG A 237 4.92 -9.30 2.42
C ARG A 237 5.06 -10.51 3.33
N ILE A 238 4.09 -10.70 4.21
CA ILE A 238 4.06 -11.80 5.17
C ILE A 238 2.80 -12.59 4.90
N PHE A 239 2.97 -13.87 4.59
CA PHE A 239 1.91 -14.80 4.28
C PHE A 239 1.70 -15.79 5.42
N ASP A 240 0.44 -16.13 5.69
CA ASP A 240 0.06 -17.21 6.59
C ASP A 240 0.24 -18.60 5.95
N ASP A 241 -0.10 -19.65 6.69
CA ASP A 241 -0.07 -21.05 6.24
C ASP A 241 -1.15 -21.39 5.20
N HIS A 242 -2.03 -20.44 4.86
CA HIS A 242 -2.99 -20.54 3.77
C HIS A 242 -2.54 -19.81 2.50
N GLY A 243 -1.40 -19.09 2.54
CA GLY A 243 -0.86 -18.29 1.44
C GLY A 243 -1.47 -16.88 1.33
N LEU A 244 -2.26 -16.47 2.33
CA LEU A 244 -2.91 -15.17 2.39
C LEU A 244 -2.06 -14.17 3.16
N ASP A 245 -2.25 -12.87 2.90
CA ASP A 245 -1.62 -11.84 3.72
C ASP A 245 -2.11 -11.96 5.17
N VAL A 246 -1.17 -11.88 6.12
CA VAL A 246 -1.46 -11.94 7.55
C VAL A 246 -2.59 -10.99 7.95
N ASP A 247 -3.41 -11.41 8.91
CA ASP A 247 -4.57 -10.65 9.34
C ASP A 247 -4.18 -9.41 10.17
N LYS A 248 -5.14 -8.48 10.34
CA LYS A 248 -4.94 -7.26 11.14
C LYS A 248 -4.55 -7.54 12.59
N ARG A 249 -4.89 -8.70 13.13
CA ARG A 249 -4.48 -9.12 14.48
C ARG A 249 -2.97 -9.40 14.52
N SER A 250 -2.47 -10.13 13.53
CA SER A 250 -1.05 -10.46 13.39
C SER A 250 -0.21 -9.24 13.06
N GLU A 251 -0.71 -8.34 12.19
CA GLU A 251 -0.08 -7.03 11.93
C GLU A 251 0.14 -6.24 13.23
N ARG A 252 -0.92 -6.06 14.04
CA ARG A 252 -0.83 -5.34 15.32
C ARG A 252 0.11 -6.02 16.32
N LYS A 253 0.13 -7.36 16.34
CA LYS A 253 1.06 -8.12 17.19
C LYS A 253 2.50 -7.86 16.76
N LEU A 254 2.77 -7.86 15.45
CA LEU A 254 4.10 -7.57 14.91
C LEU A 254 4.55 -6.14 15.20
N GLU A 255 3.68 -5.16 14.97
CA GLU A 255 3.94 -3.76 15.34
C GLU A 255 4.23 -3.63 16.84
N GLY A 256 3.45 -4.29 17.69
CA GLY A 256 3.67 -4.32 19.13
C GLY A 256 5.06 -4.86 19.51
N LEU A 257 5.47 -6.00 18.94
CA LEU A 257 6.80 -6.58 19.16
C LEU A 257 7.92 -5.66 18.65
N PHE A 258 7.71 -5.05 17.48
CA PHE A 258 8.70 -4.20 16.83
C PHE A 258 8.93 -2.89 17.58
N PHE A 259 7.86 -2.14 17.89
CA PHE A 259 7.96 -0.83 18.53
C PHE A 259 8.27 -0.88 20.03
N ARG A 260 7.84 -1.95 20.73
CA ARG A 260 8.21 -2.14 22.14
C ARG A 260 9.59 -2.78 22.32
N GLU A 261 10.20 -3.19 21.22
CA GLU A 261 11.46 -3.96 21.19
C GLU A 261 11.40 -5.25 22.05
N ASP A 262 10.21 -5.79 22.25
CA ASP A 262 9.94 -7.02 23.00
C ASP A 262 10.20 -8.26 22.12
N ILE A 263 11.41 -8.30 21.56
CA ILE A 263 11.83 -9.33 20.61
C ILE A 263 12.53 -10.44 21.39
N ARG A 264 12.03 -11.68 21.26
CA ARG A 264 12.69 -12.86 21.81
C ARG A 264 14.14 -12.93 21.34
N ARG A 265 15.09 -12.92 22.28
CA ARG A 265 16.51 -13.19 22.04
C ARG A 265 16.84 -14.59 22.53
N VAL A 266 17.38 -15.42 21.63
CA VAL A 266 17.77 -16.80 21.97
C VAL A 266 19.26 -16.87 22.31
N SER A 267 19.68 -17.91 23.01
CA SER A 267 21.10 -18.13 23.29
C SER A 267 21.89 -18.38 21.99
N HIS A 268 23.21 -18.18 22.03
CA HIS A 268 24.10 -18.33 20.87
C HIS A 268 24.05 -19.72 20.22
N TYR A 269 23.70 -20.78 20.96
CA TYR A 269 23.55 -22.15 20.43
C TYR A 269 22.11 -22.48 20.00
N GLU A 270 21.18 -21.54 20.17
CA GLU A 270 19.75 -21.71 19.89
C GLU A 270 19.28 -20.91 18.69
N MET A 271 20.19 -20.23 17.99
CA MET A 271 19.91 -19.52 16.75
C MET A 271 19.34 -20.48 15.71
N GLY A 272 18.38 -19.99 14.94
CA GLY A 272 17.80 -20.74 13.84
C GLY A 272 18.79 -20.94 12.69
N ARG A 273 18.41 -21.79 11.73
CA ARG A 273 19.22 -22.10 10.54
C ARG A 273 18.63 -21.44 9.31
N ILE A 274 19.48 -21.11 8.34
CA ILE A 274 19.05 -20.78 6.98
C ILE A 274 19.37 -21.99 6.11
N THR A 275 18.34 -22.66 5.61
CA THR A 275 18.47 -23.79 4.69
C THR A 275 17.98 -23.37 3.31
N ARG A 276 18.81 -23.52 2.30
CA ARG A 276 18.40 -23.31 0.92
C ARG A 276 17.69 -24.56 0.42
N ARG A 277 16.58 -24.38 -0.30
CA ARG A 277 15.88 -25.46 -0.97
C ARG A 277 15.96 -25.24 -2.47
N ASP A 278 16.20 -26.33 -3.20
CA ASP A 278 16.16 -26.37 -4.65
C ASP A 278 14.81 -26.95 -5.13
N GLN A 279 14.53 -26.85 -6.43
CA GLN A 279 13.34 -27.45 -7.08
C GLN A 279 11.97 -26.93 -6.64
N GLN A 280 11.93 -25.81 -5.91
CA GLN A 280 10.69 -25.16 -5.45
C GLN A 280 9.73 -24.78 -6.58
N THR A 281 10.25 -24.53 -7.80
CA THR A 281 9.46 -24.23 -9.00
C THR A 281 8.87 -25.48 -9.67
N GLU A 282 9.53 -26.64 -9.57
CA GLU A 282 9.12 -27.87 -10.25
C GLU A 282 7.76 -28.36 -9.73
N ARG A 283 7.59 -28.35 -8.40
CA ARG A 283 6.32 -28.72 -7.77
C ARG A 283 5.16 -27.79 -8.14
N TYR A 284 5.43 -26.49 -8.27
CA TYR A 284 4.43 -25.53 -8.75
C TYR A 284 4.01 -25.84 -10.19
N LEU A 285 4.98 -26.14 -11.05
CA LEU A 285 4.72 -26.49 -12.45
C LEU A 285 3.90 -27.78 -12.56
N GLU A 286 4.27 -28.84 -11.84
CA GLU A 286 3.53 -30.11 -11.84
C GLU A 286 2.06 -29.93 -11.44
N ASP A 287 1.82 -29.27 -10.30
CA ASP A 287 0.47 -29.07 -9.78
C ASP A 287 -0.34 -28.12 -10.69
N LEU A 288 0.29 -27.11 -11.27
CA LEU A 288 -0.34 -26.21 -12.26
C LEU A 288 -0.79 -26.98 -13.49
N ILE A 289 0.11 -27.77 -14.07
CA ILE A 289 -0.16 -28.56 -15.27
C ILE A 289 -1.27 -29.59 -15.02
N ALA A 290 -1.31 -30.19 -13.83
CA ALA A 290 -2.36 -31.11 -13.42
C ALA A 290 -3.76 -30.46 -13.32
N LYS A 291 -3.86 -29.12 -13.29
CA LYS A 291 -5.13 -28.37 -13.25
C LYS A 291 -5.62 -27.92 -14.63
N LEU A 292 -4.92 -28.29 -15.69
CA LEU A 292 -5.22 -27.87 -17.06
C LEU A 292 -5.55 -29.07 -17.93
N ASP A 293 -6.50 -28.90 -18.85
CA ASP A 293 -6.68 -29.82 -19.97
C ASP A 293 -5.58 -29.61 -21.02
N LEU A 294 -4.49 -30.37 -20.85
CA LEU A 294 -3.32 -30.34 -21.72
C LEU A 294 -3.61 -30.74 -23.16
N GLU A 295 -4.56 -31.64 -23.40
CA GLU A 295 -4.84 -32.13 -24.75
C GLU A 295 -5.45 -31.01 -25.59
N SER A 296 -6.47 -30.34 -25.04
CA SER A 296 -7.14 -29.21 -25.69
C SER A 296 -6.16 -28.08 -26.02
N VAL A 297 -5.37 -27.63 -25.03
CA VAL A 297 -4.45 -26.49 -25.22
C VAL A 297 -3.26 -26.83 -26.13
N ARG A 298 -2.70 -28.05 -26.03
CA ARG A 298 -1.60 -28.47 -26.91
C ARG A 298 -2.05 -28.60 -28.36
N GLY A 299 -3.26 -29.13 -28.59
CA GLY A 299 -3.86 -29.27 -29.90
C GLY A 299 -4.12 -27.93 -30.59
N ALA A 300 -4.39 -26.87 -29.82
CA ALA A 300 -4.60 -25.53 -30.34
C ALA A 300 -3.30 -24.83 -30.83
N ALA A 301 -2.14 -25.26 -30.32
CA ALA A 301 -0.80 -24.78 -30.71
C ALA A 301 -0.70 -23.24 -30.81
N PHE A 302 -1.18 -22.55 -29.78
CA PHE A 302 -1.33 -21.10 -29.82
C PHE A 302 0.01 -20.36 -29.94
N LYS A 303 -0.01 -19.24 -30.64
CA LYS A 303 1.08 -18.25 -30.62
C LYS A 303 0.72 -17.13 -29.64
N VAL A 304 1.65 -16.75 -28.76
CA VAL A 304 1.44 -15.73 -27.72
C VAL A 304 2.60 -14.74 -27.66
N VAL A 305 2.30 -13.48 -27.35
CA VAL A 305 3.29 -12.44 -27.04
C VAL A 305 3.28 -12.22 -25.53
N ILE A 306 4.43 -12.36 -24.87
CA ILE A 306 4.53 -12.18 -23.42
C ILE A 306 5.65 -11.19 -23.12
N ASP A 307 5.27 -10.06 -22.54
CA ASP A 307 6.19 -9.15 -21.89
C ASP A 307 6.33 -9.50 -20.41
N TYR A 308 7.56 -9.81 -20.01
CA TYR A 308 7.87 -10.24 -18.65
C TYR A 308 8.30 -9.08 -17.74
N ASN A 309 8.38 -7.85 -18.26
CA ASN A 309 8.78 -6.65 -17.55
C ASN A 309 10.06 -6.83 -16.70
N ASN A 310 11.02 -7.58 -17.23
CA ASN A 310 12.26 -7.96 -16.54
C ASN A 310 12.04 -8.58 -15.14
N GLY A 311 10.87 -9.19 -14.92
CA GLY A 311 10.44 -9.78 -13.65
C GLY A 311 10.79 -11.25 -13.52
N ALA A 312 10.54 -11.80 -12.32
CA ALA A 312 10.88 -13.19 -12.01
C ALA A 312 9.99 -14.22 -12.75
N ALA A 313 8.84 -13.80 -13.29
CA ALA A 313 7.96 -14.68 -14.07
C ALA A 313 8.66 -15.30 -15.29
N ALA A 314 9.66 -14.61 -15.85
CA ALA A 314 10.48 -15.11 -16.95
C ALA A 314 11.30 -16.37 -16.61
N MET A 315 11.50 -16.66 -15.32
CA MET A 315 12.21 -17.86 -14.88
C MET A 315 11.33 -19.11 -14.91
N VAL A 316 10.00 -18.96 -15.00
CA VAL A 316 9.04 -20.05 -14.78
C VAL A 316 8.07 -20.22 -15.95
N LEU A 317 7.39 -19.16 -16.35
CA LEU A 317 6.34 -19.23 -17.36
C LEU A 317 6.81 -19.77 -18.73
N PRO A 318 8.04 -19.52 -19.23
CA PRO A 318 8.50 -20.14 -20.48
C PRO A 318 8.49 -21.67 -20.48
N GLN A 319 8.73 -22.31 -19.32
CA GLN A 319 8.69 -23.77 -19.20
C GLN A 319 7.24 -24.27 -19.32
N ILE A 320 6.31 -23.59 -18.64
CA ILE A 320 4.87 -23.90 -18.71
C ILE A 320 4.36 -23.73 -20.14
N LEU A 321 4.63 -22.60 -20.80
CA LEU A 321 4.16 -22.35 -22.17
C LEU A 321 4.71 -23.38 -23.18
N ARG A 322 5.92 -23.91 -22.95
CA ARG A 322 6.46 -25.02 -23.74
C ARG A 322 5.67 -26.31 -23.52
N GLU A 323 5.35 -26.63 -22.27
CA GLU A 323 4.48 -27.78 -21.95
C GLU A 323 3.10 -27.64 -22.57
N LEU A 324 2.57 -26.42 -22.72
CA LEU A 324 1.30 -26.15 -23.40
C LEU A 324 1.40 -26.14 -24.94
N ASN A 325 2.56 -26.47 -25.52
CA ASN A 325 2.84 -26.41 -26.98
C ASN A 325 2.56 -25.01 -27.59
N CYS A 326 2.89 -23.94 -26.86
CA CYS A 326 2.71 -22.58 -27.33
C CYS A 326 3.97 -22.03 -28.02
N ALA A 327 3.78 -21.33 -29.13
CA ALA A 327 4.83 -20.53 -29.77
C ALA A 327 4.91 -19.15 -29.11
N VAL A 328 5.96 -18.91 -28.32
CA VAL A 328 6.11 -17.68 -27.51
C VAL A 328 7.00 -16.67 -28.20
N ILE A 329 6.55 -15.41 -28.25
CA ILE A 329 7.36 -14.25 -28.59
C ILE A 329 7.64 -13.50 -27.28
N PRO A 330 8.84 -13.69 -26.70
CA PRO A 330 9.17 -13.07 -25.42
C PRO A 330 9.66 -11.63 -25.60
N LEU A 331 9.15 -10.72 -24.78
CA LEU A 331 9.62 -9.35 -24.63
C LEU A 331 10.13 -9.16 -23.19
N ASN A 332 11.21 -8.41 -23.01
CA ASN A 332 11.79 -8.09 -21.68
C ASN A 332 11.99 -9.31 -20.75
N ALA A 333 12.35 -10.48 -21.32
CA ALA A 333 12.42 -11.75 -20.60
C ALA A 333 13.69 -11.95 -19.74
N ALA A 334 14.64 -11.02 -19.75
CA ALA A 334 15.82 -11.10 -18.90
C ALA A 334 15.55 -10.38 -17.57
N PRO A 335 15.56 -11.07 -16.41
CA PRO A 335 15.34 -10.41 -15.13
C PRO A 335 16.37 -9.30 -14.87
N ALA A 336 15.90 -8.13 -14.42
CA ALA A 336 16.74 -6.97 -14.19
C ALA A 336 17.04 -6.79 -12.70
N GLU A 337 18.29 -6.45 -12.38
CA GLU A 337 18.71 -6.15 -11.01
C GLU A 337 18.21 -4.79 -10.48
N ILE A 338 17.73 -3.95 -11.40
CA ILE A 338 17.30 -2.57 -11.17
C ILE A 338 15.98 -2.37 -11.92
N VAL A 339 14.97 -1.85 -11.22
CA VAL A 339 13.70 -1.42 -11.80
C VAL A 339 13.70 0.09 -11.89
N MET A 340 13.36 0.64 -13.06
CA MET A 340 13.31 2.08 -13.27
C MET A 340 11.88 2.60 -13.07
N GLU A 341 11.77 3.85 -12.66
CA GLU A 341 10.49 4.56 -12.65
C GLU A 341 9.99 4.72 -14.09
N GLN A 342 8.71 4.37 -14.30
CA GLN A 342 8.01 4.57 -15.55
C GLN A 342 6.83 5.49 -15.27
N ASP A 343 6.70 6.56 -16.06
CA ASP A 343 5.50 7.37 -16.04
C ASP A 343 4.36 6.67 -16.78
N ASP A 344 3.12 7.05 -16.45
CA ASP A 344 1.93 6.45 -17.05
C ASP A 344 1.91 6.57 -18.60
N PRO A 345 2.26 7.71 -19.23
CA PRO A 345 2.31 7.80 -20.69
C PRO A 345 3.28 6.79 -21.33
N THR A 346 4.47 6.60 -20.76
CA THR A 346 5.44 5.61 -21.25
C THR A 346 4.89 4.20 -21.08
N PHE A 347 4.27 3.91 -19.94
CA PHE A 347 3.67 2.61 -19.67
C PHE A 347 2.53 2.30 -20.66
N GLN A 348 1.63 3.27 -20.92
CA GLN A 348 0.57 3.09 -21.91
C GLN A 348 1.12 2.88 -23.32
N ALA A 349 2.15 3.64 -23.72
CA ALA A 349 2.81 3.46 -25.01
C ALA A 349 3.40 2.05 -25.16
N HIS A 350 4.00 1.53 -24.09
CA HIS A 350 4.54 0.16 -24.07
C HIS A 350 3.43 -0.90 -24.25
N LEU A 351 2.28 -0.74 -23.58
CA LEU A 351 1.13 -1.64 -23.80
C LEU A 351 0.62 -1.58 -25.25
N GLN A 352 0.59 -0.40 -25.87
CA GLN A 352 0.21 -0.27 -27.29
C GLN A 352 1.22 -0.95 -28.22
N GLU A 353 2.52 -0.87 -27.92
CA GLU A 353 3.56 -1.60 -28.68
C GLU A 353 3.33 -3.11 -28.64
N ILE A 354 3.00 -3.66 -27.46
CA ILE A 354 2.61 -5.07 -27.34
C ILE A 354 1.39 -5.38 -28.20
N GLY A 355 0.41 -4.46 -28.27
CA GLY A 355 -0.74 -4.52 -29.17
C GLY A 355 -0.36 -4.64 -30.65
N VAL A 356 0.54 -3.77 -31.11
CA VAL A 356 1.05 -3.77 -32.48
C VAL A 356 1.78 -5.09 -32.79
N ILE A 357 2.65 -5.55 -31.89
CA ILE A 357 3.39 -6.81 -32.08
C ILE A 357 2.41 -7.99 -32.13
N THR A 358 1.45 -8.05 -31.20
CA THR A 358 0.46 -9.13 -31.10
C THR A 358 -0.33 -9.31 -32.39
N SER A 359 -0.86 -8.21 -32.94
CA SER A 359 -1.60 -8.24 -34.21
C SER A 359 -0.71 -8.57 -35.41
N ALA A 360 0.49 -7.98 -35.50
CA ALA A 360 1.43 -8.17 -36.61
C ALA A 360 1.88 -9.63 -36.75
N VAL A 361 2.15 -10.30 -35.63
CA VAL A 361 2.60 -11.70 -35.62
C VAL A 361 1.44 -12.71 -35.60
N LYS A 362 0.20 -12.21 -35.59
CA LYS A 362 -1.05 -12.98 -35.50
C LYS A 362 -1.05 -13.89 -34.27
N ALA A 363 -0.65 -13.35 -33.12
CA ALA A 363 -0.75 -14.04 -31.85
C ALA A 363 -2.21 -14.08 -31.37
N LYS A 364 -2.57 -15.15 -30.66
CA LYS A 364 -3.90 -15.34 -30.07
C LYS A 364 -4.14 -14.45 -28.86
N LEU A 365 -3.07 -14.09 -28.18
CA LEU A 365 -3.07 -13.38 -26.90
C LEU A 365 -1.73 -12.63 -26.77
N GLY A 366 -1.80 -11.36 -26.37
CA GLY A 366 -0.67 -10.60 -25.86
C GLY A 366 -0.83 -10.35 -24.37
N VAL A 367 0.25 -10.41 -23.60
CA VAL A 367 0.21 -10.18 -22.14
C VAL A 367 1.41 -9.38 -21.68
N PHE A 368 1.17 -8.37 -20.85
CA PHE A 368 2.20 -7.76 -20.02
C PHE A 368 2.03 -8.26 -18.58
N ILE A 369 3.11 -8.72 -17.97
CA ILE A 369 3.12 -9.21 -16.58
C ILE A 369 3.87 -8.21 -15.70
N ASP A 370 3.31 -7.87 -14.55
CA ASP A 370 4.01 -7.03 -13.57
C ASP A 370 5.25 -7.73 -13.00
N SER A 371 6.18 -6.96 -12.43
CA SER A 371 7.44 -7.52 -11.92
C SER A 371 7.23 -8.61 -10.84
N PRO A 372 6.27 -8.45 -9.90
CA PRO A 372 5.89 -9.51 -8.94
C PRO A 372 5.34 -10.81 -9.57
N GLY A 373 4.72 -10.73 -10.74
CA GLY A 373 4.01 -11.84 -11.39
C GLY A 373 2.58 -12.05 -10.89
N GLU A 374 2.02 -11.12 -10.13
CA GLU A 374 0.65 -11.20 -9.60
C GLU A 374 -0.38 -10.59 -10.55
N ARG A 375 -0.01 -9.55 -11.31
CA ARG A 375 -0.91 -8.80 -12.18
C ARG A 375 -0.53 -8.90 -13.65
N CYS A 376 -1.54 -8.95 -14.51
CA CYS A 376 -1.34 -8.94 -15.96
C CYS A 376 -2.32 -8.03 -16.70
N PHE A 377 -1.82 -7.43 -17.78
CA PHE A 377 -2.58 -6.67 -18.77
C PHE A 377 -2.74 -7.52 -20.02
N ILE A 378 -3.96 -7.58 -20.53
CA ILE A 378 -4.33 -8.49 -21.62
C ILE A 378 -4.54 -7.69 -22.90
N VAL A 379 -3.97 -8.18 -24.00
CA VAL A 379 -4.17 -7.70 -25.35
C VAL A 379 -4.87 -8.79 -26.16
N ASP A 380 -5.97 -8.42 -26.83
CA ASP A 380 -6.71 -9.33 -27.69
C ASP A 380 -5.98 -9.64 -29.02
N GLU A 381 -6.48 -10.60 -29.78
CA GLU A 381 -5.89 -11.01 -31.05
C GLU A 381 -5.87 -9.91 -32.14
N THR A 382 -6.64 -8.83 -31.94
CA THR A 382 -6.68 -7.68 -32.84
C THR A 382 -5.63 -6.63 -32.50
N GLY A 383 -4.90 -6.82 -31.39
CA GLY A 383 -3.96 -5.85 -30.86
C GLY A 383 -4.60 -4.81 -29.94
N THR A 384 -5.87 -4.97 -29.57
CA THR A 384 -6.52 -4.05 -28.63
C THR A 384 -6.12 -4.38 -27.20
N VAL A 385 -5.52 -3.41 -26.51
CA VAL A 385 -5.28 -3.48 -25.06
C VAL A 385 -6.62 -3.41 -24.33
N LEU A 386 -6.92 -4.43 -23.51
CA LEU A 386 -8.13 -4.47 -22.70
C LEU A 386 -7.94 -3.62 -21.45
N SER A 387 -8.92 -2.77 -21.13
CA SER A 387 -9.00 -2.18 -19.79
C SER A 387 -9.17 -3.29 -18.74
N HIS A 388 -8.82 -3.02 -17.48
CA HIS A 388 -8.96 -4.02 -16.41
C HIS A 388 -10.40 -4.55 -16.28
N ASP A 389 -11.41 -3.68 -16.40
CA ASP A 389 -12.81 -4.09 -16.40
C ASP A 389 -13.16 -4.97 -17.60
N ALA A 390 -12.70 -4.61 -18.81
CA ALA A 390 -12.95 -5.40 -20.00
C ALA A 390 -12.27 -6.77 -19.92
N ALA A 391 -11.01 -6.82 -19.46
CA ALA A 391 -10.28 -8.04 -19.23
C ALA A 391 -10.99 -8.91 -18.19
N PHE A 392 -11.37 -8.35 -17.04
CA PHE A 392 -12.11 -9.08 -16.02
C PHE A 392 -13.45 -9.61 -16.54
N ALA A 393 -14.18 -8.84 -17.37
CA ALA A 393 -15.47 -9.26 -17.93
C ALA A 393 -15.31 -10.41 -18.93
N VAL A 394 -14.27 -10.34 -19.78
CA VAL A 394 -13.90 -11.43 -20.70
C VAL A 394 -13.53 -12.69 -19.93
N LEU A 395 -12.69 -12.57 -18.89
CA LEU A 395 -12.28 -13.71 -18.06
C LEU A 395 -13.43 -14.30 -17.26
N THR A 396 -14.32 -13.45 -16.74
CA THR A 396 -15.58 -13.85 -16.08
C THR A 396 -16.43 -14.71 -17.01
N ARG A 397 -16.64 -14.24 -18.25
CA ARG A 397 -17.42 -14.98 -19.23
C ARG A 397 -16.76 -16.32 -19.60
N LEU A 398 -15.44 -16.34 -19.78
CA LEU A 398 -14.68 -17.58 -20.05
C LEU A 398 -14.81 -18.58 -18.89
N ALA A 399 -14.57 -18.12 -17.66
CA ALA A 399 -14.64 -18.94 -16.45
C ALA A 399 -16.04 -19.57 -16.29
N LEU A 400 -17.08 -18.74 -16.39
CA LEU A 400 -18.46 -19.16 -16.19
C LEU A 400 -19.02 -20.05 -17.32
N THR A 401 -18.52 -19.86 -18.55
CA THR A 401 -18.84 -20.78 -19.67
C THR A 401 -18.25 -22.17 -19.40
N GLY A 402 -17.06 -22.24 -18.80
CA GLY A 402 -16.42 -23.51 -18.43
C GLY A 402 -17.07 -24.15 -17.19
N LYS A 403 -17.46 -23.36 -16.20
CA LYS A 403 -18.05 -23.83 -14.94
C LYS A 403 -18.92 -22.76 -14.29
N PRO A 404 -20.24 -22.99 -14.12
CA PRO A 404 -21.10 -22.11 -13.32
C PRO A 404 -20.63 -22.00 -11.87
N GLY A 405 -20.85 -20.84 -11.24
CA GLY A 405 -20.47 -20.63 -9.84
C GLY A 405 -20.48 -19.17 -9.41
N MET A 406 -19.55 -18.79 -8.55
CA MET A 406 -19.39 -17.42 -8.07
C MET A 406 -18.18 -16.73 -8.67
N VAL A 407 -18.39 -15.48 -9.07
CA VAL A 407 -17.30 -14.57 -9.43
C VAL A 407 -17.23 -13.47 -8.37
N LEU A 408 -16.04 -13.23 -7.84
CA LEU A 408 -15.79 -12.24 -6.80
C LEU A 408 -15.05 -11.03 -7.37
N GLY A 409 -15.45 -9.84 -6.96
CA GLY A 409 -14.75 -8.60 -7.30
C GLY A 409 -15.06 -7.48 -6.30
N PRO A 410 -14.39 -6.32 -6.38
CA PRO A 410 -14.69 -5.18 -5.52
C PRO A 410 -16.16 -4.76 -5.60
N ALA A 411 -16.70 -4.23 -4.51
CA ALA A 411 -18.06 -3.69 -4.51
C ALA A 411 -18.24 -2.55 -5.53
N SER A 412 -17.17 -1.87 -5.93
CA SER A 412 -17.17 -0.86 -6.99
C SER A 412 -17.25 -1.42 -8.42
N ALA A 413 -17.14 -2.73 -8.63
CA ALA A 413 -17.10 -3.32 -9.96
C ALA A 413 -18.41 -3.12 -10.73
N SER A 414 -18.28 -2.81 -12.02
CA SER A 414 -19.38 -2.53 -12.97
C SER A 414 -20.59 -3.48 -12.89
N LEU A 415 -21.80 -2.95 -13.09
CA LEU A 415 -23.04 -3.74 -13.18
C LEU A 415 -22.97 -4.87 -14.22
N ALA A 416 -22.13 -4.70 -15.26
CA ALA A 416 -21.91 -5.71 -16.29
C ALA A 416 -21.53 -7.09 -15.73
N PHE A 417 -20.81 -7.16 -14.60
CA PHE A 417 -20.41 -8.44 -14.01
C PHE A 417 -21.59 -9.24 -13.48
N SER A 418 -22.54 -8.58 -12.81
CA SER A 418 -23.78 -9.21 -12.36
C SER A 418 -24.60 -9.69 -13.56
N MET A 419 -24.73 -8.86 -14.61
CA MET A 419 -25.45 -9.23 -15.83
C MET A 419 -24.83 -10.44 -16.54
N ILE A 420 -23.50 -10.48 -16.67
CA ILE A 420 -22.79 -11.63 -17.28
C ILE A 420 -23.00 -12.89 -16.43
N ALA A 421 -22.90 -12.77 -15.11
CA ALA A 421 -23.07 -13.91 -14.21
C ALA A 421 -24.50 -14.48 -14.28
N GLU A 422 -25.52 -13.62 -14.22
CA GLU A 422 -26.93 -14.02 -14.30
C GLU A 422 -27.26 -14.68 -15.65
N GLN A 423 -26.75 -14.14 -16.77
CA GLN A 423 -26.90 -14.74 -18.10
C GLN A 423 -26.35 -16.17 -18.18
N LEU A 424 -25.36 -16.50 -17.34
CA LEU A 424 -24.70 -17.81 -17.30
C LEU A 424 -25.14 -18.65 -16.08
N GLY A 425 -26.30 -18.33 -15.48
CA GLY A 425 -26.85 -19.09 -14.36
C GLY A 425 -25.97 -19.08 -13.11
N SER A 426 -25.20 -18.02 -12.94
CA SER A 426 -24.15 -17.84 -11.92
C SER A 426 -24.37 -16.54 -11.17
N ARG A 427 -23.51 -16.23 -10.19
CA ARG A 427 -23.65 -15.00 -9.39
C ARG A 427 -22.34 -14.22 -9.26
N PHE A 428 -22.44 -12.90 -9.35
CA PHE A 428 -21.38 -12.00 -8.94
C PHE A 428 -21.56 -11.65 -7.46
N VAL A 429 -20.49 -11.76 -6.68
CA VAL A 429 -20.52 -11.46 -5.25
C VAL A 429 -19.50 -10.35 -4.95
N PRO A 430 -19.96 -9.20 -4.42
CA PRO A 430 -19.07 -8.09 -4.11
C PRO A 430 -18.20 -8.39 -2.90
N THR A 431 -17.02 -7.80 -2.88
CA THR A 431 -16.02 -7.89 -1.81
C THR A 431 -15.49 -6.49 -1.48
N LYS A 432 -14.73 -6.37 -0.39
CA LYS A 432 -14.00 -5.12 -0.10
C LYS A 432 -12.91 -4.88 -1.15
N ILE A 433 -12.64 -3.62 -1.47
CA ILE A 433 -11.72 -3.20 -2.53
C ILE A 433 -10.26 -3.63 -2.28
N THR A 434 -9.89 -3.94 -1.03
CA THR A 434 -8.52 -4.32 -0.70
C THR A 434 -8.16 -5.71 -1.25
N PRO A 435 -7.00 -5.89 -1.91
CA PRO A 435 -6.52 -7.17 -2.44
C PRO A 435 -6.66 -8.37 -1.49
N GLY A 436 -6.23 -8.22 -0.23
CA GLY A 436 -6.30 -9.30 0.77
C GLY A 436 -7.73 -9.69 1.17
N ALA A 437 -8.72 -8.80 1.03
CA ALA A 437 -10.12 -9.13 1.29
C ALA A 437 -10.72 -9.96 0.14
N VAL A 438 -10.37 -9.64 -1.11
CA VAL A 438 -10.75 -10.42 -2.29
C VAL A 438 -10.23 -11.85 -2.16
N LEU A 439 -8.94 -12.02 -1.85
CA LEU A 439 -8.32 -13.34 -1.70
C LEU A 439 -8.93 -14.13 -0.53
N ARG A 440 -9.22 -13.48 0.60
CA ARG A 440 -9.94 -14.13 1.72
C ARG A 440 -11.33 -14.62 1.30
N ALA A 441 -12.10 -13.80 0.58
CA ALA A 441 -13.40 -14.21 0.06
C ALA A 441 -13.30 -15.36 -0.95
N ALA A 442 -12.22 -15.40 -1.73
CA ALA A 442 -11.97 -16.41 -2.77
C ALA A 442 -11.80 -17.84 -2.23
N GLN A 443 -11.64 -18.02 -0.91
CA GLN A 443 -11.63 -19.34 -0.28
C GLN A 443 -12.99 -20.07 -0.34
N HIS A 444 -14.08 -19.38 -0.66
CA HIS A 444 -15.40 -20.00 -0.76
C HIS A 444 -15.45 -21.08 -1.86
N ALA A 445 -16.03 -22.25 -1.56
CA ALA A 445 -15.99 -23.43 -2.42
C ALA A 445 -16.60 -23.26 -3.82
N GLU A 446 -17.63 -22.42 -3.93
CA GLU A 446 -18.30 -22.10 -5.22
C GLU A 446 -17.57 -21.02 -6.05
N THR A 447 -16.49 -20.42 -5.56
CA THR A 447 -15.75 -19.39 -6.31
C THR A 447 -15.01 -20.02 -7.49
N VAL A 448 -15.26 -19.48 -8.68
CA VAL A 448 -14.57 -19.90 -9.91
C VAL A 448 -13.48 -18.92 -10.35
N LEU A 449 -13.67 -17.63 -10.06
CA LEU A 449 -12.74 -16.55 -10.37
C LEU A 449 -12.93 -15.43 -9.36
N ALA A 450 -11.83 -14.87 -8.88
CA ALA A 450 -11.82 -13.63 -8.11
C ALA A 450 -10.85 -12.63 -8.74
N SER A 451 -11.19 -11.35 -8.72
CA SER A 451 -10.34 -10.28 -9.25
C SER A 451 -10.37 -9.07 -8.32
N ASP A 452 -9.28 -8.31 -8.28
CA ASP A 452 -9.26 -7.00 -7.64
C ASP A 452 -9.58 -5.84 -8.60
N SER A 453 -10.00 -6.15 -9.83
CA SER A 453 -10.30 -5.20 -10.91
C SER A 453 -9.13 -4.30 -11.34
N VAL A 454 -7.90 -4.65 -10.96
CA VAL A 454 -6.67 -3.95 -11.38
C VAL A 454 -5.62 -4.95 -11.88
N GLY A 455 -6.08 -6.00 -12.56
CA GLY A 455 -5.24 -6.97 -13.26
C GLY A 455 -4.79 -8.18 -12.44
N GLY A 456 -5.16 -8.26 -11.15
CA GLY A 456 -4.94 -9.45 -10.34
C GLY A 456 -6.10 -10.45 -10.50
N TYR A 457 -5.78 -11.68 -10.90
CA TYR A 457 -6.78 -12.75 -11.07
C TYR A 457 -6.42 -13.97 -10.22
N CYS A 458 -7.40 -14.44 -9.45
CA CYS A 458 -7.28 -15.58 -8.55
C CYS A 458 -8.20 -16.71 -9.02
N TRP A 459 -7.62 -17.90 -9.17
CA TRP A 459 -8.30 -19.12 -9.59
C TRP A 459 -8.24 -20.14 -8.43
N PRO A 460 -9.26 -20.17 -7.56
CA PRO A 460 -9.18 -20.89 -6.28
C PRO A 460 -9.03 -22.41 -6.37
N ASP A 461 -9.32 -22.98 -7.55
CA ASP A 461 -9.14 -24.41 -7.82
C ASP A 461 -7.67 -24.83 -7.91
N PHE A 462 -6.77 -23.86 -8.12
CA PHE A 462 -5.33 -24.04 -8.05
C PHE A 462 -4.75 -23.42 -6.77
N ALA A 463 -4.84 -22.10 -6.62
CA ALA A 463 -4.28 -21.37 -5.48
C ALA A 463 -5.11 -20.12 -5.16
N VAL A 464 -5.21 -19.80 -3.86
CA VAL A 464 -5.90 -18.59 -3.39
C VAL A 464 -4.92 -17.42 -3.38
N SER A 465 -4.47 -17.03 -4.57
CA SER A 465 -3.51 -15.96 -4.80
C SER A 465 -3.77 -15.30 -6.15
N PHE A 466 -3.38 -14.03 -6.30
CA PHE A 466 -3.25 -13.45 -7.63
C PHE A 466 -2.04 -14.06 -8.32
N ASP A 467 -2.26 -14.63 -9.50
CA ASP A 467 -1.24 -15.41 -10.20
C ASP A 467 -1.39 -15.24 -11.71
N SER A 468 -0.55 -14.38 -12.27
CA SER A 468 -0.57 -14.12 -13.71
C SER A 468 -0.04 -15.30 -14.52
N ILE A 469 0.88 -16.09 -13.95
CA ILE A 469 1.43 -17.28 -14.60
C ILE A 469 0.33 -18.32 -14.79
N PHE A 470 -0.42 -18.62 -13.73
CA PHE A 470 -1.57 -19.53 -13.80
C PHE A 470 -2.68 -18.96 -14.68
N THR A 471 -2.97 -17.66 -14.56
CA THR A 471 -4.02 -17.00 -15.35
C THR A 471 -3.78 -17.13 -16.84
N ILE A 472 -2.55 -16.91 -17.32
CA ILE A 472 -2.21 -17.07 -18.74
C ILE A 472 -2.47 -18.51 -19.21
N ALA A 473 -2.01 -19.49 -18.44
CA ALA A 473 -2.19 -20.91 -18.78
C ALA A 473 -3.68 -21.30 -18.81
N ARG A 474 -4.46 -20.88 -17.81
CA ARG A 474 -5.90 -21.13 -17.72
C ARG A 474 -6.68 -20.42 -18.83
N VAL A 475 -6.30 -19.19 -19.21
CA VAL A 475 -6.92 -18.47 -20.33
C VAL A 475 -6.69 -19.22 -21.64
N LEU A 476 -5.47 -19.69 -21.89
CA LEU A 476 -5.17 -20.48 -23.09
C LEU A 476 -5.98 -21.77 -23.13
N GLU A 477 -6.10 -22.49 -22.01
CA GLU A 477 -6.95 -23.67 -21.90
C GLU A 477 -8.42 -23.35 -22.24
N LEU A 478 -8.99 -22.30 -21.64
CA LEU A 478 -10.40 -21.92 -21.85
C LEU A 478 -10.66 -21.44 -23.29
N LEU A 479 -9.70 -20.72 -23.90
CA LEU A 479 -9.78 -20.35 -25.31
C LEU A 479 -9.71 -21.56 -26.24
N ALA A 480 -8.87 -22.56 -25.92
CA ALA A 480 -8.81 -23.81 -26.68
C ALA A 480 -10.13 -24.58 -26.61
N LYS A 481 -10.70 -24.73 -25.41
CA LYS A 481 -11.98 -25.45 -25.21
C LYS A 481 -13.18 -24.78 -25.88
N THR A 482 -13.24 -23.44 -25.81
CA THR A 482 -14.40 -22.69 -26.32
C THR A 482 -14.29 -22.37 -27.81
N GLY A 483 -13.07 -22.39 -28.38
CA GLY A 483 -12.80 -21.92 -29.74
C GLY A 483 -13.02 -20.41 -29.94
N MET A 484 -13.31 -19.66 -28.87
CA MET A 484 -13.60 -18.22 -28.94
C MET A 484 -12.33 -17.38 -29.10
N THR A 485 -12.51 -16.12 -29.45
CA THR A 485 -11.44 -15.11 -29.44
C THR A 485 -11.71 -14.07 -28.35
N LEU A 486 -10.66 -13.39 -27.87
CA LEU A 486 -10.81 -12.38 -26.83
C LEU A 486 -11.59 -11.18 -27.37
N GLY A 487 -11.36 -10.80 -28.62
CA GLY A 487 -12.14 -9.76 -29.30
C GLY A 487 -13.63 -10.10 -29.38
N SER A 488 -13.98 -11.36 -29.72
CA SER A 488 -15.38 -11.81 -29.77
C SER A 488 -16.04 -11.87 -28.40
N LEU A 489 -15.29 -12.14 -27.33
CA LEU A 489 -15.79 -12.13 -25.96
C LEU A 489 -16.01 -10.69 -25.48
N ARG A 490 -15.07 -9.80 -25.79
CA ARG A 490 -15.16 -8.37 -25.49
C ARG A 490 -16.40 -7.74 -26.11
N SER A 491 -16.72 -8.08 -27.36
CA SER A 491 -17.91 -7.54 -28.04
C SER A 491 -19.25 -8.02 -27.46
N ARG A 492 -19.22 -8.97 -26.50
CA ARG A 492 -20.42 -9.49 -25.80
C ARG A 492 -20.54 -8.96 -24.37
N ILE A 493 -19.68 -8.02 -23.97
CA ILE A 493 -19.80 -7.34 -22.67
C ILE A 493 -21.06 -6.46 -22.72
N PRO A 494 -21.97 -6.57 -21.73
CA PRO A 494 -23.12 -5.68 -21.65
C PRO A 494 -22.71 -4.22 -21.58
N GLU A 495 -23.35 -3.37 -22.38
CA GLU A 495 -23.18 -1.93 -22.30
C GLU A 495 -23.84 -1.41 -21.02
N VAL A 496 -23.03 -0.81 -20.15
CA VAL A 496 -23.48 -0.17 -18.92
C VAL A 496 -22.75 1.16 -18.75
N ALA A 497 -23.45 2.15 -18.22
CA ALA A 497 -22.81 3.36 -17.76
C ALA A 497 -22.14 3.06 -16.43
N HIS A 498 -20.85 3.40 -16.34
CA HIS A 498 -20.07 3.29 -15.11
C HIS A 498 -19.37 4.65 -14.92
N ARG A 499 -19.69 5.35 -13.85
CA ARG A 499 -19.26 6.72 -13.57
C ARG A 499 -18.69 6.79 -12.17
N THR A 500 -17.58 7.51 -12.03
CA THR A 500 -16.88 7.69 -10.76
C THR A 500 -16.59 9.16 -10.56
N ALA A 501 -16.89 9.66 -9.37
CA ALA A 501 -16.42 10.94 -8.85
C ALA A 501 -15.62 10.70 -7.57
N VAL A 502 -14.70 11.62 -7.28
CA VAL A 502 -13.91 11.65 -6.05
C VAL A 502 -14.24 12.94 -5.32
N GLU A 503 -14.68 12.81 -4.08
CA GLU A 503 -15.08 13.95 -3.25
C GLU A 503 -14.17 14.05 -2.03
N PHE A 504 -13.60 15.23 -1.81
CA PHE A 504 -12.80 15.48 -0.61
C PHE A 504 -13.67 15.39 0.65
N CYS A 505 -13.19 14.65 1.65
CA CYS A 505 -13.83 14.53 2.95
C CYS A 505 -12.77 14.38 4.05
N PRO A 506 -12.66 15.35 4.97
CA PRO A 506 -11.76 15.25 6.11
C PRO A 506 -12.01 13.99 6.94
N TRP A 507 -10.96 13.43 7.54
CA TRP A 507 -11.00 12.17 8.28
C TRP A 507 -12.06 12.16 9.40
N GLU A 508 -12.18 13.27 10.11
CA GLU A 508 -13.12 13.47 11.20
C GLU A 508 -14.59 13.52 10.74
N VAL A 509 -14.83 13.82 9.46
CA VAL A 509 -16.18 13.94 8.88
C VAL A 509 -16.64 12.64 8.22
N LYS A 510 -15.73 11.73 7.83
CA LYS A 510 -16.09 10.47 7.15
C LYS A 510 -17.17 9.67 7.87
N GLY A 511 -17.06 9.53 9.20
CA GLY A 511 -18.07 8.82 10.00
C GLY A 511 -19.46 9.45 9.92
N ARG A 512 -19.55 10.77 9.74
CA ARG A 512 -20.82 11.51 9.58
C ARG A 512 -21.45 11.23 8.22
N VAL A 513 -20.66 11.28 7.13
CA VAL A 513 -21.13 10.97 5.77
C VAL A 513 -21.76 9.57 5.72
N MET A 514 -21.09 8.57 6.27
CA MET A 514 -21.62 7.19 6.33
C MET A 514 -22.95 7.12 7.10
N ARG A 515 -23.04 7.82 8.24
CA ARG A 515 -24.28 7.84 9.04
C ARG A 515 -25.43 8.47 8.26
N THR A 516 -25.20 9.63 7.62
CA THR A 516 -26.20 10.31 6.79
C THR A 516 -26.67 9.42 5.64
N MET A 517 -25.75 8.71 4.98
CA MET A 517 -26.08 7.73 3.94
C MET A 517 -26.98 6.61 4.47
N MET A 518 -26.63 6.02 5.62
CA MET A 518 -27.44 4.95 6.24
C MET A 518 -28.82 5.45 6.68
N GLU A 519 -28.92 6.66 7.25
CA GLU A 519 -30.20 7.25 7.67
C GLU A 519 -31.11 7.55 6.49
N ARG A 520 -30.55 8.01 5.36
CA ARG A 520 -31.29 8.30 4.13
C ARG A 520 -31.89 7.03 3.50
N HIS A 521 -31.18 5.90 3.59
CA HIS A 521 -31.52 4.65 2.90
C HIS A 521 -32.01 3.52 3.83
N LEU A 522 -32.62 3.87 4.96
CA LEU A 522 -33.11 2.88 5.95
C LEU A 522 -34.13 1.86 5.39
N LYS A 523 -34.87 2.23 4.33
CA LYS A 523 -35.91 1.39 3.73
C LYS A 523 -35.51 0.80 2.38
N ASP A 524 -34.34 1.19 1.87
CA ASP A 524 -33.90 0.81 0.54
C ASP A 524 -33.09 -0.48 0.61
N ARG A 525 -32.98 -1.17 -0.52
CA ARG A 525 -32.08 -2.31 -0.64
C ARG A 525 -30.66 -1.77 -0.71
N VAL A 526 -29.84 -2.09 0.29
CA VAL A 526 -28.45 -1.67 0.36
C VAL A 526 -27.47 -2.84 0.54
N ASP A 527 -26.25 -2.66 0.03
CA ASP A 527 -25.09 -3.51 0.29
C ASP A 527 -24.04 -2.69 1.04
N LEU A 528 -23.64 -3.19 2.22
CA LEU A 528 -22.73 -2.51 3.16
C LEU A 528 -21.33 -3.14 3.17
N THR A 529 -20.98 -3.91 2.13
CA THR A 529 -19.71 -4.63 2.06
C THR A 529 -18.50 -3.69 2.14
N ASP A 530 -18.55 -2.57 1.41
CA ASP A 530 -17.46 -1.59 1.34
C ASP A 530 -17.97 -0.17 1.08
N GLY A 531 -18.59 0.43 2.10
CA GLY A 531 -19.32 1.69 1.98
C GLY A 531 -20.83 1.47 2.05
N VAL A 532 -21.61 2.36 1.44
CA VAL A 532 -23.06 2.20 1.26
C VAL A 532 -23.37 2.12 -0.23
N LYS A 533 -23.70 0.93 -0.71
CA LYS A 533 -24.23 0.71 -2.06
C LYS A 533 -25.75 0.65 -2.01
N VAL A 534 -26.42 1.56 -2.71
CA VAL A 534 -27.87 1.63 -2.83
C VAL A 534 -28.27 1.06 -4.19
N PHE A 535 -29.16 0.07 -4.21
CA PHE A 535 -29.70 -0.48 -5.45
C PHE A 535 -30.86 0.36 -5.95
N VAL A 536 -30.87 0.64 -7.25
CA VAL A 536 -31.96 1.29 -7.99
C VAL A 536 -32.49 0.34 -9.07
N ASP A 537 -33.60 0.67 -9.71
CA ASP A 537 -34.28 -0.24 -10.65
C ASP A 537 -33.40 -0.71 -11.82
N ASP A 538 -32.49 0.15 -12.30
CA ASP A 538 -31.62 -0.08 -13.46
C ASP A 538 -30.13 -0.21 -13.09
N GLY A 539 -29.79 -0.36 -11.81
CA GLY A 539 -28.41 -0.49 -11.36
C GLY A 539 -28.18 -0.16 -9.89
N TRP A 540 -27.12 0.60 -9.59
CA TRP A 540 -26.76 0.99 -8.22
C TRP A 540 -25.88 2.24 -8.17
N VAL A 541 -25.79 2.82 -6.98
CA VAL A 541 -24.83 3.88 -6.61
C VAL A 541 -24.11 3.47 -5.32
N LEU A 542 -22.79 3.68 -5.26
CA LEU A 542 -21.92 3.35 -4.14
C LEU A 542 -21.23 4.61 -3.65
N VAL A 543 -21.29 4.83 -2.33
CA VAL A 543 -20.48 5.83 -1.64
C VAL A 543 -19.53 5.09 -0.70
N ALA A 544 -18.24 5.11 -1.03
CA ALA A 544 -17.20 4.35 -0.33
C ALA A 544 -16.06 5.26 0.14
N PRO A 545 -15.66 5.21 1.43
CA PRO A 545 -14.53 5.99 1.93
C PRO A 545 -13.20 5.39 1.44
N ASP A 546 -12.25 6.24 1.05
CA ASP A 546 -10.87 5.79 0.86
C ASP A 546 -10.24 5.46 2.23
N ALA A 547 -9.47 4.38 2.30
CA ALA A 547 -8.86 3.91 3.55
C ALA A 547 -7.60 4.69 3.94
N ASP A 548 -6.90 5.29 2.97
CA ASP A 548 -5.58 5.92 3.11
C ASP A 548 -5.58 7.43 2.76
N ARG A 549 -6.64 7.95 2.12
CA ARG A 549 -6.77 9.35 1.66
C ARG A 549 -8.03 10.03 2.22
N PRO A 550 -8.04 11.36 2.43
CA PRO A 550 -9.22 12.11 2.91
C PRO A 550 -10.26 12.33 1.80
N GLU A 551 -10.72 11.24 1.18
CA GLU A 551 -11.60 11.26 0.01
C GLU A 551 -12.69 10.18 0.12
N TYR A 552 -13.80 10.40 -0.60
CA TYR A 552 -14.84 9.42 -0.91
C TYR A 552 -14.87 9.15 -2.41
N TYR A 553 -15.09 7.90 -2.77
CA TYR A 553 -15.49 7.51 -4.11
C TYR A 553 -17.02 7.47 -4.18
N VAL A 554 -17.59 8.18 -5.14
CA VAL A 554 -19.00 8.12 -5.51
C VAL A 554 -19.09 7.46 -6.89
N ILE A 555 -19.65 6.26 -6.94
CA ILE A 555 -19.65 5.43 -8.15
C ILE A 555 -21.09 5.06 -8.49
N ALA A 556 -21.56 5.38 -9.69
CA ALA A 556 -22.83 4.89 -10.20
C ALA A 556 -22.61 3.91 -11.34
N SER A 557 -23.35 2.81 -11.34
CA SER A 557 -23.37 1.87 -12.45
C SER A 557 -24.80 1.46 -12.80
N THR A 558 -25.28 1.92 -13.95
CA THR A 558 -26.66 1.70 -14.42
C THR A 558 -26.69 1.38 -15.92
N THR A 559 -27.84 0.92 -16.42
CA THR A 559 -28.02 0.74 -17.87
C THR A 559 -28.27 2.05 -18.62
N ASP A 560 -28.67 3.13 -17.94
CA ASP A 560 -28.87 4.46 -18.54
C ASP A 560 -27.78 5.47 -18.12
N ALA A 561 -27.07 6.04 -19.10
CA ALA A 561 -25.98 6.98 -18.84
C ALA A 561 -26.44 8.27 -18.15
N GLY A 562 -27.59 8.82 -18.55
CA GLY A 562 -28.12 10.04 -17.94
C GLY A 562 -28.55 9.83 -16.48
N HIS A 563 -28.99 8.63 -16.12
CA HIS A 563 -29.28 8.25 -14.75
C HIS A 563 -27.99 8.09 -13.92
N SER A 564 -26.97 7.43 -14.45
CA SER A 564 -25.66 7.32 -13.78
C SER A 564 -25.07 8.70 -13.46
N ASP A 565 -25.07 9.64 -14.42
CA ASP A 565 -24.54 10.98 -14.22
C ASP A 565 -25.33 11.76 -13.13
N ARG A 566 -26.66 11.61 -13.11
CA ARG A 566 -27.51 12.21 -12.06
C ARG A 566 -27.24 11.63 -10.67
N LEU A 567 -27.10 10.30 -10.56
CA LEU A 567 -26.79 9.64 -9.29
C LEU A 567 -25.42 10.07 -8.77
N VAL A 568 -24.39 10.14 -9.62
CA VAL A 568 -23.07 10.61 -9.18
C VAL A 568 -23.17 12.03 -8.65
N GLU A 569 -23.78 12.96 -9.39
CA GLU A 569 -23.89 14.36 -8.95
C GLU A 569 -24.72 14.51 -7.67
N GLU A 570 -25.84 13.80 -7.55
CA GLU A 570 -26.69 13.83 -6.36
C GLU A 570 -25.94 13.38 -5.10
N TYR A 571 -25.21 12.27 -5.17
CA TYR A 571 -24.49 11.74 -4.01
C TYR A 571 -23.19 12.49 -3.75
N SER A 572 -22.54 13.04 -4.78
CA SER A 572 -21.44 14.01 -4.62
C SER A 572 -21.90 15.26 -3.86
N GLN A 573 -23.06 15.81 -4.20
CA GLN A 573 -23.65 16.94 -3.48
C GLN A 573 -23.94 16.60 -2.01
N LEU A 574 -24.41 15.38 -1.72
CA LEU A 574 -24.61 14.91 -0.35
C LEU A 574 -23.29 14.86 0.43
N VAL A 575 -22.21 14.34 -0.16
CA VAL A 575 -20.89 14.34 0.52
C VAL A 575 -20.44 15.77 0.78
N ARG A 576 -20.53 16.66 -0.21
CA ARG A 576 -20.14 18.08 -0.09
C ARG A 576 -20.97 18.82 0.96
N SER A 577 -22.29 18.59 1.03
CA SER A 577 -23.15 19.27 2.01
C SER A 577 -22.82 18.85 3.44
N VAL A 578 -22.62 17.55 3.69
CA VAL A 578 -22.23 17.04 5.01
C VAL A 578 -20.86 17.58 5.44
N VAL A 579 -19.92 17.71 4.50
CA VAL A 579 -18.61 18.32 4.76
C VAL A 579 -18.74 19.82 5.06
N ALA A 580 -19.55 20.56 4.31
CA ALA A 580 -19.79 21.98 4.54
C ALA A 580 -20.46 22.27 5.89
N GLU A 581 -21.43 21.44 6.31
CA GLU A 581 -22.08 21.53 7.63
C GLU A 581 -21.13 21.17 8.79
N ALA A 582 -20.07 20.41 8.52
CA ALA A 582 -19.07 20.03 9.52
C ALA A 582 -17.93 21.05 9.64
N ALA A 583 -17.76 21.94 8.66
CA ALA A 583 -16.74 22.98 8.72
C ALA A 583 -17.03 23.93 9.89
N PRO A 584 -16.05 24.25 10.75
CA PRO A 584 -16.25 25.23 11.81
C PRO A 584 -16.69 26.55 11.18
N GLN A 585 -17.80 27.12 11.67
CA GLN A 585 -18.17 28.49 11.32
C GLN A 585 -16.98 29.37 11.66
N ALA A 586 -16.32 29.92 10.64
CA ALA A 586 -15.35 30.98 10.84
C ALA A 586 -16.11 32.14 11.48
N GLU A 587 -16.00 32.32 12.79
CA GLU A 587 -16.37 33.57 13.43
C GLU A 587 -15.59 34.66 12.71
N ALA A 588 -16.32 35.50 11.98
CA ALA A 588 -15.80 36.70 11.37
C ALA A 588 -15.09 37.51 12.47
N VAL A 589 -13.77 37.56 12.40
CA VAL A 589 -12.99 38.55 13.14
C VAL A 589 -13.42 39.90 12.55
N VAL A 590 -14.38 40.54 13.21
CA VAL A 590 -14.72 41.93 12.96
C VAL A 590 -13.49 42.74 13.36
N GLU A 591 -12.79 43.28 12.37
CA GLU A 591 -11.82 44.34 12.58
C GLU A 591 -12.56 45.52 13.25
N THR A 592 -12.18 45.84 14.48
CA THR A 592 -12.44 47.13 15.13
C THR A 592 -11.13 47.72 15.63
#